data_AF-A0A381TRL9-F1
#
_entry.id   AF-A0A381TRL9-F1
#
_cell.length_a   1.000
_cell.length_b   1.000
_cell.length_c   1.000
_cell.angle_alpha   90.00
_cell.angle_beta   90.00
_cell.angle_gamma   90.00
#
_symmetry.space_group_name_H-M   'P 1'
#
loop_
_entity.id
_entity.type
_entity.pdbx_description
1 polymer ?
#
loop_
_entity_poly.entity_id
_entity_poly.type
_entity_poly.pdbx_seq_one_letter_code
_entity_poly.pdbx_strand_id
1 'polypeptide(L)'
;MNDNDPLSSLDEEGRARVSRMFAGCAEVVGVGHVASVVAGGPTHSGDGQLVAYIGLEPSGKAHLGWILLADTIRNMLDEGVNVIILLADWHAWVNDKFDRDMDKITLAGEYMTEVFRALLANPSEGAGAGQ
;
A
#
# COMPACT_ATOMS: atom_id res chain seq x y z
N MET A 1 -4.12 8.82 -31.55
CA MET A 1 -3.82 8.22 -30.23
C MET A 1 -2.31 8.18 -30.13
N ASN A 2 -1.74 8.59 -28.99
CA ASN A 2 -0.30 8.61 -28.81
C ASN A 2 0.12 7.17 -28.48
N ASP A 3 0.93 6.52 -29.33
CA ASP A 3 1.37 5.13 -29.13
C ASP A 3 2.25 4.93 -27.87
N ASN A 4 2.55 6.03 -27.15
CA ASN A 4 3.29 6.05 -25.88
C ASN A 4 2.42 6.28 -24.64
N ASP A 5 1.08 6.31 -24.74
CA ASP A 5 0.22 6.39 -23.55
C ASP A 5 0.13 5.01 -22.87
N PRO A 6 0.71 4.82 -21.66
CA PRO A 6 0.68 3.53 -20.97
C PRO A 6 -0.73 3.12 -20.50
N LEU A 7 -1.72 4.02 -20.56
CA LEU A 7 -3.12 3.75 -20.21
C LEU A 7 -4.01 3.59 -21.44
N SER A 8 -3.43 3.52 -22.65
CA SER A 8 -4.17 3.42 -23.93
C SER A 8 -5.15 2.25 -24.00
N SER A 9 -4.91 1.17 -23.26
CA SER A 9 -5.79 -0.01 -23.20
C SER A 9 -7.02 0.16 -22.31
N LEU A 10 -7.11 1.24 -21.54
CA LEU A 10 -8.19 1.47 -20.56
C LEU A 10 -9.28 2.37 -21.13
N ASP A 11 -10.52 2.03 -20.78
CA ASP A 11 -11.67 2.91 -20.92
C ASP A 11 -11.63 4.05 -19.87
N GLU A 12 -12.66 4.90 -19.88
CA GLU A 12 -12.73 6.06 -18.99
C GLU A 12 -12.74 5.65 -17.52
N GLU A 13 -13.48 4.60 -17.16
CA GLU A 13 -13.55 4.12 -15.78
C GLU A 13 -12.23 3.48 -15.34
N GLY A 14 -11.58 2.68 -16.18
CA GLY A 14 -10.27 2.11 -15.90
C GLY A 14 -9.22 3.19 -15.65
N ARG A 15 -9.22 4.27 -16.45
CA ARG A 15 -8.34 5.42 -16.24
C ARG A 15 -8.66 6.15 -14.95
N ALA A 16 -9.94 6.35 -14.64
CA ALA A 16 -10.38 6.98 -13.40
C ALA A 16 -9.94 6.15 -12.18
N ARG A 17 -10.10 4.82 -12.23
CA ARG A 17 -9.64 3.87 -11.21
C ARG A 17 -8.14 3.98 -10.96
N VAL A 18 -7.31 3.94 -12.00
CA VAL A 18 -5.86 4.10 -11.86
C VAL A 18 -5.50 5.48 -11.31
N SER A 19 -6.20 6.53 -11.73
CA SER A 19 -5.98 7.88 -11.21
C SER A 19 -6.33 8.01 -9.73
N ARG A 20 -7.43 7.40 -9.26
CA ARG A 20 -7.83 7.41 -7.85
C ARG A 20 -6.85 6.62 -7.01
N MET A 21 -6.46 5.42 -7.46
CA MET A 21 -5.51 4.53 -6.77
C MET A 21 -4.19 5.22 -6.39
N PHE A 22 -3.69 6.12 -7.23
CA PHE A 22 -2.38 6.76 -7.04
C PHE A 22 -2.44 8.27 -6.80
N ALA A 23 -3.60 8.84 -6.45
CA ALA A 23 -3.77 10.28 -6.28
C ALA A 23 -2.81 10.91 -5.23
N GLY A 24 -2.41 10.13 -4.21
CA GLY A 24 -1.46 10.55 -3.18
C GLY A 24 0.02 10.27 -3.48
N CYS A 25 0.32 9.61 -4.61
CA CYS A 25 1.69 9.24 -4.97
C CYS A 25 2.43 10.41 -5.63
N ALA A 26 3.70 10.60 -5.25
CA ALA A 26 4.57 11.57 -5.92
C ALA A 26 4.98 11.12 -7.33
N GLU A 27 5.17 9.80 -7.52
CA GLU A 27 5.49 9.18 -8.81
C GLU A 27 4.88 7.78 -8.91
N VAL A 28 4.63 7.32 -10.14
CA VAL A 28 4.19 5.96 -10.44
C VAL A 28 5.07 5.41 -11.56
N VAL A 29 5.96 4.48 -11.21
CA VAL A 29 6.87 3.85 -12.18
C VAL A 29 6.26 2.54 -12.66
N GLY A 30 6.15 2.38 -13.99
CA GLY A 30 5.62 1.15 -14.58
C GLY A 30 4.09 1.02 -14.57
N VAL A 31 3.36 2.14 -14.60
CA VAL A 31 1.88 2.18 -14.58
C VAL A 31 1.21 1.32 -15.67
N GLY A 32 1.91 1.07 -16.79
CA GLY A 32 1.41 0.20 -17.85
C GLY A 32 1.12 -1.24 -17.40
N HIS A 33 1.86 -1.76 -16.41
CA HIS A 33 1.54 -3.07 -15.83
C HIS A 33 0.21 -3.02 -15.07
N VAL A 34 0.01 -2.01 -14.23
CA VAL A 34 -1.26 -1.82 -13.51
C VAL A 34 -2.41 -1.66 -14.50
N ALA A 35 -2.22 -0.87 -15.56
CA ALA A 35 -3.20 -0.71 -16.62
C ALA A 35 -3.53 -2.03 -17.32
N SER A 36 -2.53 -2.88 -17.59
CA SER A 36 -2.76 -4.19 -18.17
C SER A 36 -3.60 -5.10 -17.28
N VAL A 37 -3.40 -5.03 -15.95
CA VAL A 37 -4.20 -5.80 -14.98
C VAL A 37 -5.62 -5.25 -14.88
N VAL A 38 -5.77 -3.92 -14.82
CA VAL A 38 -7.09 -3.26 -14.79
C VAL A 38 -7.89 -3.56 -16.08
N ALA A 39 -7.22 -3.75 -17.22
CA ALA A 39 -7.83 -4.20 -18.47
C ALA A 39 -8.21 -5.70 -18.49
N GLY A 40 -8.03 -6.43 -17.38
CA GLY A 40 -8.35 -7.85 -17.26
C GLY A 40 -7.18 -8.80 -17.56
N GLY A 41 -5.96 -8.28 -17.72
CA GLY A 41 -4.75 -9.08 -17.80
C GLY A 41 -4.38 -9.71 -16.45
N PRO A 42 -3.56 -10.78 -16.46
CA PRO A 42 -3.12 -11.41 -15.22
C PRO A 42 -2.11 -10.55 -14.47
N THR A 43 -2.16 -10.64 -13.15
CA THR A 43 -1.06 -10.23 -12.26
C THR A 43 0.09 -11.22 -12.39
N HIS A 44 1.24 -10.92 -11.78
CA HIS A 44 2.34 -11.89 -11.71
C HIS A 44 1.94 -13.20 -11.03
N SER A 45 1.00 -13.14 -10.09
CA SER A 45 0.43 -14.30 -9.38
C SER A 45 -0.61 -15.07 -10.20
N GLY A 46 -1.11 -14.50 -11.31
CA GLY A 46 -2.07 -15.14 -12.21
C GLY A 46 -3.54 -15.04 -11.81
N ASP A 47 -3.87 -14.37 -10.70
CA ASP A 47 -5.22 -14.28 -10.12
C ASP A 47 -5.92 -12.93 -10.36
N GLY A 48 -5.25 -11.98 -11.02
CA GLY A 48 -5.81 -10.66 -11.36
C GLY A 48 -5.94 -9.70 -10.17
N GLN A 49 -5.58 -10.13 -8.96
CA GLN A 49 -5.65 -9.34 -7.74
C GLN A 49 -4.38 -8.49 -7.59
N LEU A 50 -4.50 -7.16 -7.68
CA LEU A 50 -3.39 -6.28 -7.35
C LEU A 50 -3.10 -6.38 -5.86
N VAL A 51 -1.82 -6.58 -5.53
CA VAL A 51 -1.31 -6.59 -4.16
C VAL A 51 -0.26 -5.49 -4.04
N ALA A 52 -0.46 -4.58 -3.10
CA ALA A 52 0.49 -3.56 -2.72
C ALA A 52 1.15 -3.91 -1.38
N TYR A 53 2.31 -3.32 -1.14
CA TYR A 53 3.09 -3.56 0.06
C TYR A 53 3.75 -2.25 0.52
N ILE A 54 3.80 -2.04 1.83
CA ILE A 54 4.61 -1.02 2.47
C ILE A 54 5.34 -1.62 3.69
N GLY A 55 6.64 -1.40 3.78
CA GLY A 55 7.45 -1.76 4.94
C GLY A 55 7.64 -0.55 5.86
N LEU A 56 7.35 -0.70 7.14
CA LEU A 56 7.47 0.37 8.14
C LEU A 56 8.25 -0.12 9.35
N GLU A 57 9.29 0.62 9.73
CA GLU A 57 10.07 0.31 10.93
C GLU A 57 9.33 0.74 12.20
N PRO A 58 9.05 -0.18 13.14
CA PRO A 58 8.55 0.19 14.46
C PRO A 58 9.62 0.95 15.24
N SER A 59 9.52 2.28 15.23
CA SER A 59 10.62 3.16 15.64
C SER A 59 10.20 4.26 16.63
N GLY A 60 8.93 4.30 17.03
CA GLY A 60 8.44 5.31 17.96
C GLY A 60 6.96 5.61 17.83
N LYS A 61 6.59 6.81 18.27
CA LYS A 61 5.21 7.31 18.23
C LYS A 61 4.82 7.70 16.81
N ALA A 62 3.53 7.54 16.50
CA ALA A 62 2.96 7.98 15.25
C ALA A 62 3.14 9.50 15.08
N HIS A 63 3.36 9.93 13.84
CA HIS A 63 3.49 11.33 13.45
C HIS A 63 2.62 11.64 12.22
N LEU A 64 2.45 12.91 11.89
CA LEU A 64 1.54 13.37 10.82
C LEU A 64 1.78 12.71 9.47
N GLY A 65 3.04 12.37 9.15
CA GLY A 65 3.39 11.65 7.93
C GLY A 65 2.63 10.31 7.75
N TRP A 66 2.25 9.64 8.84
CA TRP A 66 1.51 8.38 8.75
C TRP A 66 0.07 8.59 8.29
N ILE A 67 -0.50 9.79 8.50
CA ILE A 67 -1.82 10.13 7.98
C ILE A 67 -1.77 10.21 6.45
N LEU A 68 -0.70 10.79 5.88
CA LEU A 68 -0.50 10.85 4.43
C LEU A 68 -0.30 9.45 3.83
N LEU A 69 0.42 8.58 4.53
CA LEU A 69 0.57 7.18 4.13
C LEU A 69 -0.77 6.45 4.18
N ALA A 70 -1.53 6.59 5.27
CA ALA A 70 -2.83 5.97 5.42
C ALA A 70 -3.84 6.45 4.37
N ASP A 71 -3.81 7.74 4.00
CA ASP A 71 -4.66 8.29 2.93
C ASP A 71 -4.32 7.66 1.56
N THR A 72 -3.03 7.55 1.25
CA THR A 72 -2.58 6.85 0.03
C THR A 72 -2.95 5.37 0.03
N ILE A 73 -2.81 4.69 1.17
CA ILE A 73 -3.23 3.28 1.32
C ILE A 73 -4.74 3.15 1.13
N ARG A 74 -5.54 4.06 1.69
CA ARG A 74 -7.00 4.04 1.53
C ARG A 74 -7.41 4.14 0.07
N ASN A 75 -6.78 5.03 -0.70
CA ASN A 75 -7.04 5.13 -2.14
C ASN A 75 -6.83 3.79 -2.87
N MET A 76 -5.84 2.99 -2.45
CA MET A 76 -5.61 1.66 -3.01
C MET A 76 -6.67 0.65 -2.54
N LEU A 77 -7.01 0.65 -1.24
CA LEU A 77 -8.04 -0.23 -0.68
C LEU A 77 -9.41 0.02 -1.34
N ASP A 78 -9.78 1.28 -1.52
CA ASP A 78 -11.06 1.69 -2.13
C ASP A 78 -11.17 1.23 -3.59
N GLU A 79 -10.04 1.11 -4.30
CA GLU A 79 -9.98 0.55 -5.66
C GLU A 79 -9.77 -0.98 -5.69
N GLY A 80 -9.90 -1.65 -4.54
CA GLY A 80 -9.88 -3.10 -4.41
C GLY A 80 -8.48 -3.72 -4.44
N VAL A 81 -7.43 -2.96 -4.19
CA VAL A 81 -6.07 -3.49 -4.01
C VAL A 81 -5.97 -4.15 -2.64
N ASN A 82 -5.30 -5.31 -2.54
CA ASN A 82 -4.94 -5.89 -1.25
C ASN A 82 -3.65 -5.23 -0.75
N VAL A 83 -3.60 -4.73 0.47
CA VAL A 83 -2.45 -3.96 0.97
C VAL A 83 -1.79 -4.64 2.17
N ILE A 84 -0.52 -4.99 2.01
CA ILE A 84 0.30 -5.56 3.08
C ILE A 84 1.06 -4.43 3.78
N ILE A 85 0.77 -4.20 5.06
CA ILE A 85 1.60 -3.35 5.93
C ILE A 85 2.55 -4.27 6.71
N LEU A 86 3.81 -4.32 6.30
CA LEU A 86 4.84 -5.08 7.00
C LEU A 86 5.44 -4.25 8.13
N LEU A 87 5.27 -4.73 9.35
CA LEU A 87 6.02 -4.28 10.51
C LEU A 87 7.46 -4.80 10.41
N ALA A 88 8.37 -3.94 9.97
CA ALA A 88 9.75 -4.29 9.66
C ALA A 88 10.62 -4.31 10.94
N ASP A 89 10.31 -5.22 11.85
CA ASP A 89 10.98 -5.42 13.15
C ASP A 89 12.50 -5.65 13.04
N TRP A 90 12.94 -6.56 12.18
CA TRP A 90 14.36 -6.84 11.95
C TRP A 90 15.07 -5.64 11.33
N HIS A 91 14.39 -4.86 10.48
CA HIS A 91 14.96 -3.64 9.90
C HIS A 91 15.15 -2.58 10.99
N ALA A 92 14.16 -2.41 11.87
CA ALA A 92 14.27 -1.55 13.03
C ALA A 92 15.42 -1.99 13.97
N TRP A 93 15.57 -3.29 14.19
CA TRP A 93 16.65 -3.86 15.01
C TRP A 93 18.03 -3.61 14.39
N VAL A 94 18.19 -3.84 13.08
CA VAL A 94 19.43 -3.56 12.34
C VAL A 94 19.77 -2.07 12.38
N ASN A 95 18.76 -1.19 12.35
CA ASN A 95 18.89 0.27 12.40
C ASN A 95 18.95 0.86 13.82
N ASP A 96 19.35 0.05 14.81
CA ASP A 96 19.59 0.49 16.19
C ASP A 96 18.36 1.13 16.88
N LYS A 97 17.14 0.87 16.39
CA LYS A 97 15.92 1.40 17.03
C LYS A 97 15.78 0.81 18.42
N PHE A 98 15.42 1.66 19.38
CA PHE A 98 15.26 1.28 20.78
C PHE A 98 16.46 0.53 21.37
N ASP A 99 17.68 0.88 20.96
CA ASP A 99 18.92 0.22 21.39
C ASP A 99 18.94 -1.29 21.07
N ARG A 100 18.29 -1.69 19.97
CA ARG A 100 18.14 -3.09 19.53
C ARG A 100 17.33 -3.98 20.48
N ASP A 101 16.52 -3.37 21.32
CA ASP A 101 15.62 -4.06 22.23
C ASP A 101 14.39 -4.58 21.46
N MET A 102 14.38 -5.89 21.18
CA MET A 102 13.33 -6.51 20.36
C MET A 102 11.95 -6.47 21.04
N ASP A 103 11.89 -6.48 22.37
CA ASP A 103 10.62 -6.40 23.09
C ASP A 103 9.99 -5.00 22.89
N LYS A 104 10.82 -3.95 22.92
CA LYS A 104 10.35 -2.58 22.62
C LYS A 104 9.96 -2.39 21.17
N ILE A 105 10.70 -2.99 20.23
CA ILE A 105 10.36 -2.95 18.80
C ILE A 105 9.03 -3.67 18.55
N THR A 106 8.82 -4.83 19.16
CA THR A 106 7.57 -5.58 19.08
C THR A 106 6.40 -4.75 19.62
N LEU A 107 6.56 -4.15 20.80
CA LEU A 107 5.54 -3.27 21.39
C LEU A 107 5.24 -2.05 20.50
N ALA A 108 6.25 -1.44 19.89
CA ALA A 108 6.07 -0.36 18.94
C ALA A 108 5.33 -0.83 17.67
N GLY A 109 5.55 -2.09 17.26
CA GLY A 109 4.87 -2.72 16.14
C GLY A 109 3.38 -2.94 16.42
N GLU A 110 3.04 -3.49 17.57
CA GLU A 110 1.64 -3.64 18.02
C GLU A 110 0.92 -2.28 18.09
N TYR A 111 1.58 -1.27 18.67
CA TYR A 111 1.07 0.09 18.67
C TYR A 111 0.86 0.63 17.24
N MET A 112 1.82 0.41 16.34
CA MET A 112 1.72 0.83 14.95
C MET A 112 0.54 0.14 14.23
N THR A 113 0.30 -1.14 14.47
CA THR A 113 -0.86 -1.86 13.94
C THR A 113 -2.16 -1.19 14.35
N GLU A 114 -2.35 -0.90 15.64
CA GLU A 114 -3.56 -0.24 16.13
C GLU A 114 -3.72 1.18 15.55
N VAL A 115 -2.61 1.90 15.37
CA VAL A 115 -2.65 3.22 14.72
C VAL A 115 -3.11 3.10 13.26
N PHE A 116 -2.57 2.17 12.47
CA PHE A 116 -2.99 2.02 11.08
C PHE A 116 -4.43 1.51 10.96
N ARG A 117 -4.87 0.58 11.82
CA ARG A 117 -6.27 0.18 11.91
C ARG A 117 -7.17 1.40 12.14
N ALA A 118 -6.86 2.22 13.13
CA ALA A 118 -7.63 3.43 13.43
C ALA A 118 -7.59 4.44 12.27
N LEU A 119 -6.39 4.72 11.73
CA LEU A 119 -6.23 5.65 10.61
C LEU A 119 -6.99 5.17 9.39
N LEU A 120 -7.02 3.88 9.09
CA LEU A 120 -7.71 3.27 7.96
C LEU A 120 -9.20 3.00 8.22
N ALA A 121 -9.73 3.41 9.37
CA ALA A 121 -11.14 3.19 9.77
C ALA A 121 -11.54 1.70 9.92
N ASN A 122 -10.60 0.88 10.42
CA ASN A 122 -10.77 -0.56 10.70
C ASN A 122 -11.27 -1.35 9.48
N PRO A 123 -10.48 -1.41 8.39
CA PRO A 123 -10.83 -2.21 7.22
C PRO A 123 -10.91 -3.69 7.59
N SER A 124 -11.55 -4.50 6.74
CA SER A 124 -11.49 -5.96 6.89
C SER A 124 -10.09 -6.46 6.56
N GLU A 125 -9.47 -7.23 7.45
CA GLU A 125 -8.14 -7.80 7.21
C GLU A 125 -8.23 -9.17 6.53
N GLY A 126 -7.36 -9.41 5.55
CA GLY A 126 -7.31 -10.66 4.79
C GLY A 126 -6.46 -10.56 3.53
N ALA A 127 -6.71 -11.46 2.57
CA ALA A 127 -5.97 -11.55 1.30
C ALA A 127 -6.81 -11.14 0.08
N GLY A 128 -8.05 -10.69 0.29
CA GLY A 128 -8.99 -10.30 -0.75
C GLY A 128 -8.87 -8.84 -1.18
N ALA A 129 -9.71 -8.45 -2.14
CA ALA A 129 -9.78 -7.08 -2.64
C ALA A 129 -10.19 -6.09 -1.53
N GLY A 130 -9.43 -5.01 -1.39
CA GLY A 130 -9.69 -3.97 -0.38
C GLY A 130 -9.42 -4.41 1.05
N GLN A 131 -8.59 -5.44 1.23
CA GLN A 131 -8.17 -5.98 2.52
C GLN A 131 -6.70 -5.70 2.82
#